data_AF-A0A9W8NWZ9-F1
#
_entry.id   AF-A0A9W8NWZ9-F1
#
_cell.length_a   1.000
_cell.length_b   1.000
_cell.length_c   1.000
_cell.angle_alpha   90.00
_cell.angle_beta   90.00
_cell.angle_gamma   90.00
#
_symmetry.space_group_name_H-M   'P 1'
#
loop_
_entity.id
_entity.type
_entity.pdbx_description
1 polymer ?
#
loop_
_entity_poly.entity_id
_entity_poly.type
_entity_poly.pdbx_seq_one_letter_code
_entity_poly.pdbx_strand_id
1 'polypeptide(L)'
;MRISVQQKKGPPASCTVKRKQFPLTLAYAFTDCRVQGQTIAPVIIDIASPPTGSLNLFNIYVALSRSSGRENIRLLRDFNPDVLLQGHSAELLAEDDKLEKIEKETRKWWEEMRKGHRIDAV
;
A
#
# COMPACT_ATOMS: atom_id res chain seq x y z
N MET A 1 13.22 19.97 2.92
CA MET A 1 11.95 20.12 3.66
C MET A 1 11.69 21.61 3.85
N ARG A 2 10.54 22.14 3.41
CA ARG A 2 10.20 23.56 3.56
C ARG A 2 9.26 23.70 4.75
N ILE A 3 9.61 24.54 5.72
CA ILE A 3 8.79 24.76 6.91
C ILE A 3 8.45 26.24 7.04
N SER A 4 7.29 26.52 7.65
CA SER A 4 6.89 27.86 8.03
C SER A 4 7.30 28.07 9.49
N VAL A 5 8.06 29.13 9.76
CA VAL A 5 8.53 29.46 11.11
C VAL A 5 7.93 30.78 11.54
N GLN A 6 7.20 30.77 12.65
CA GLN A 6 6.66 31.97 13.31
C GLN A 6 7.83 32.82 13.83
N GLN A 7 7.92 34.07 13.38
CA GLN A 7 8.95 35.01 13.85
C GLN A 7 8.42 35.83 15.04
N LYS A 8 9.32 36.24 15.96
CA LYS A 8 8.94 37.08 17.12
C LYS A 8 8.35 38.44 16.73
N LYS A 9 8.66 38.94 15.53
CA LYS A 9 8.04 40.11 14.89
C LYS A 9 8.01 39.88 13.38
N GLY A 10 6.85 40.10 12.74
CA GLY A 10 6.68 39.98 11.28
C GLY A 10 5.88 38.74 10.84
N PRO A 11 5.49 38.68 9.55
CA PRO A 11 4.76 37.55 9.00
C PRO A 11 5.62 36.26 9.03
N PRO A 12 4.99 35.08 9.07
CA PRO A 12 5.70 33.81 9.12
C PRO A 12 6.66 33.67 7.93
N ALA A 13 7.91 33.31 8.22
CA ALA A 13 8.93 33.15 7.20
C ALA A 13 9.05 31.69 6.77
N SER A 14 9.21 31.49 5.47
CA SER A 14 9.44 30.15 4.92
C SER A 14 10.94 29.86 4.87
N CYS A 15 11.39 28.80 5.52
CA CYS A 15 12.78 28.35 5.43
C CYS A 15 12.88 26.94 4.84
N THR A 16 13.99 26.68 4.16
CA THR A 16 14.31 25.36 3.62
C THR A 16 15.33 24.67 4.52
N VAL A 17 14.93 23.55 5.11
CA VAL A 17 15.76 22.71 5.97
C VAL A 17 16.51 21.68 5.10
N LYS A 18 17.82 21.65 5.27
CA LYS A 18 18.72 20.62 4.73
C LYS A 18 19.08 19.65 5.85
N ARG A 19 19.04 18.35 5.58
CA ARG A 19 19.46 17.30 6.52
C ARG A 19 20.74 16.65 5.98
N LYS A 20 21.76 16.55 6.82
CA LYS A 20 22.98 15.78 6.54
C LYS A 20 23.01 14.60 7.50
N GLN A 21 22.84 13.40 6.96
CA GLN A 21 22.83 12.15 7.71
C GLN A 21 23.26 11.01 6.79
N PHE A 22 23.84 9.95 7.35
CA PHE A 22 24.11 8.73 6.59
C PHE A 22 22.79 8.12 6.08
N PRO A 23 22.72 7.64 4.83
CA PRO A 23 21.51 7.02 4.27
C PRO A 23 21.32 5.59 4.79
N LEU A 24 21.38 5.41 6.11
CA LEU A 24 21.25 4.14 6.80
C LEU A 24 20.06 4.19 7.74
N THR A 25 19.27 3.12 7.76
CA THR A 25 18.14 2.93 8.68
C THR A 25 18.20 1.51 9.21
N LEU A 26 17.84 1.32 10.49
CA LEU A 26 17.68 -0.02 11.04
C LEU A 26 16.58 -0.77 10.26
N ALA A 27 16.82 -2.03 9.94
CA ALA A 27 16.04 -2.79 8.97
C ALA A 27 15.43 -4.09 9.55
N TYR A 28 15.46 -4.26 10.88
CA TYR A 28 14.83 -5.41 11.53
C TYR A 28 13.33 -5.24 11.74
N ALA A 29 12.86 -4.00 11.86
CA ALA A 29 11.46 -3.67 11.99
C ALA A 29 11.13 -2.52 11.05
N PHE A 30 10.00 -2.65 10.36
CA PHE A 30 9.54 -1.67 9.39
C PHE A 30 8.07 -1.35 9.62
N THR A 31 7.69 -0.13 9.26
CA THR A 31 6.28 0.24 9.15
C THR A 31 5.71 -0.26 7.82
N ASP A 32 4.41 -0.52 7.79
CA ASP A 32 3.63 -0.95 6.62
C ASP A 32 3.92 -0.11 5.35
N CYS A 33 4.01 1.21 5.47
CA CYS A 33 4.29 2.10 4.35
C CYS A 33 5.73 1.96 3.81
N ARG A 34 6.68 1.53 4.63
CA ARG A 34 8.08 1.33 4.23
C ARG A 34 8.30 -0.02 3.55
N VAL A 35 7.53 -1.04 3.94
CA VAL A 35 7.55 -2.36 3.30
C VAL A 35 6.65 -2.43 2.07
N GLN A 36 5.94 -1.35 1.73
CA GLN A 36 5.07 -1.35 0.56
C GLN A 36 5.89 -1.62 -0.73
N GLY A 37 5.55 -2.68 -1.47
CA GLY A 37 6.25 -3.11 -2.68
C GLY A 37 7.38 -4.14 -2.44
N GLN A 38 7.60 -4.60 -1.21
CA GLN A 38 8.64 -5.59 -0.90
C GLN A 38 8.03 -6.96 -0.55
N THR A 39 8.72 -8.02 -0.92
CA THR A 39 8.43 -9.38 -0.44
C THR A 39 9.44 -9.74 0.65
N ILE A 40 8.96 -10.02 1.85
CA ILE A 40 9.77 -10.31 3.05
C ILE A 40 9.20 -11.56 3.69
N ALA A 41 9.97 -12.66 3.67
CA ALA A 41 9.60 -13.91 4.31
C ALA A 41 10.85 -14.54 5.00
N PRO A 42 10.73 -15.05 6.24
CA PRO A 42 9.55 -15.03 7.12
C PRO A 42 9.33 -13.67 7.79
N VAL A 43 8.09 -13.38 8.20
CA VAL A 43 7.69 -12.09 8.81
C VAL A 43 6.87 -12.28 10.09
N ILE A 44 7.13 -11.41 11.06
CA ILE A 44 6.28 -11.22 12.25
C ILE A 44 5.56 -9.89 12.08
N ILE A 45 4.23 -9.91 12.18
CA ILE A 45 3.37 -8.74 11.94
C ILE A 45 2.67 -8.36 13.24
N ASP A 46 2.74 -7.08 13.59
CA ASP A 46 1.96 -6.49 14.66
C ASP A 46 0.75 -5.75 14.09
N ILE A 47 -0.45 -6.25 14.38
CA ILE A 47 -1.73 -5.66 13.95
C ILE A 47 -2.58 -5.18 15.13
N ALA A 48 -1.98 -5.01 16.31
CA ALA A 48 -2.69 -4.40 17.42
C ALA A 48 -2.91 -2.90 17.16
N SER A 49 -4.03 -2.38 17.64
CA SER A 49 -4.35 -0.96 17.53
C SER A 49 -3.25 -0.11 18.18
N PRO A 50 -2.68 0.88 17.48
CA PRO A 50 -1.66 1.74 18.05
C PRO A 50 -2.27 2.63 19.14
N PRO A 51 -1.47 3.11 20.11
CA PRO A 51 -1.93 4.03 21.16
C PRO A 51 -2.38 5.39 20.61
N THR A 52 -2.00 5.72 19.38
CA THR A 52 -2.45 6.93 18.66
C THR A 52 -2.62 6.61 17.18
N GLY A 53 -3.73 7.06 16.60
CA GLY A 53 -4.12 6.75 15.22
C GLY A 53 -5.08 5.57 15.14
N SER A 54 -5.44 5.19 13.91
CA SER A 54 -6.27 4.02 13.63
C SER A 54 -5.52 3.07 12.71
N LEU A 55 -5.75 1.78 12.91
CA LEU A 55 -5.33 0.74 11.97
C LEU A 55 -6.48 0.53 10.98
N ASN A 56 -6.21 0.72 9.68
CA ASN A 56 -7.17 0.45 8.61
C ASN A 56 -6.91 -0.94 8.01
N LEU A 57 -7.95 -1.57 7.49
CA LEU A 57 -7.89 -2.80 6.68
C LEU A 57 -6.78 -2.76 5.61
N PHE A 58 -6.56 -1.62 4.95
CA PHE A 58 -5.48 -1.48 3.97
C PHE A 58 -4.07 -1.65 4.56
N ASN A 59 -3.82 -1.11 5.75
CA ASN A 59 -2.52 -1.26 6.41
C ASN A 59 -2.25 -2.72 6.76
N ILE A 60 -3.28 -3.43 7.23
CA ILE A 60 -3.20 -4.86 7.53
C ILE A 60 -2.97 -5.67 6.25
N TYR A 61 -3.72 -5.38 5.19
CA TYR A 61 -3.57 -6.04 3.90
C TYR A 61 -2.14 -5.86 3.35
N VAL A 62 -1.61 -4.63 3.40
CA VAL A 62 -0.23 -4.35 2.99
C VAL A 62 0.76 -5.18 3.80
N ALA A 63 0.60 -5.24 5.13
CA ALA A 63 1.50 -6.01 5.99
C ALA A 63 1.43 -7.53 5.73
N LEU A 64 0.23 -8.10 5.62
CA LEU A 64 0.01 -9.53 5.38
C LEU A 64 0.51 -9.95 3.99
N SER A 65 0.29 -9.13 2.97
CA SER A 65 0.69 -9.41 1.59
C SER A 65 2.19 -9.30 1.34
N ARG A 66 3.02 -8.99 2.35
CA ARG A 66 4.50 -8.98 2.21
C ARG A 66 5.10 -10.37 2.21
N SER A 67 4.40 -11.36 2.74
CA SER A 67 4.86 -12.75 2.78
C SER A 67 3.84 -13.66 2.14
N SER A 68 4.32 -14.79 1.63
CA SER A 68 3.47 -15.86 1.07
C SER A 68 3.53 -17.07 2.00
N GLY A 69 2.38 -17.74 2.17
CA GLY A 69 2.28 -18.93 3.02
C GLY A 69 2.06 -18.61 4.49
N ARG A 70 1.13 -19.36 5.11
CA ARG A 70 0.78 -19.22 6.54
C ARG A 70 1.95 -19.58 7.43
N GLU A 71 2.79 -20.50 7.01
CA GLU A 71 4.00 -20.95 7.67
C GLU A 71 5.03 -19.82 7.85
N ASN A 72 5.03 -18.81 6.97
CA ASN A 72 5.96 -17.69 6.99
C ASN A 72 5.43 -16.45 7.72
N ILE A 73 4.14 -16.43 8.08
CA ILE A 73 3.49 -15.29 8.75
C ILE A 73 3.23 -15.64 10.21
N ARG A 74 3.69 -14.80 11.13
CA ARG A 74 3.34 -14.87 12.56
C ARG A 74 2.78 -13.54 13.02
N LEU A 75 1.75 -13.60 13.86
CA LEU A 75 1.23 -12.41 14.52
C LEU A 75 1.96 -12.22 15.84
N LEU A 76 2.38 -10.99 16.13
CA LEU A 76 3.16 -10.68 17.33
C LEU A 76 2.34 -10.85 18.62
N ARG A 77 1.04 -10.54 18.55
CA ARG A 77 0.09 -10.52 19.68
C ARG A 77 -1.34 -10.61 19.18
N ASP A 78 -2.27 -10.82 20.12
CA ASP A 78 -3.71 -10.81 19.86
C ASP A 78 -4.18 -9.44 19.35
N PHE A 79 -5.29 -9.45 18.60
CA PHE A 79 -5.87 -8.27 17.97
C PHE A 79 -7.40 -8.36 17.95
N ASN A 80 -8.06 -7.22 17.78
CA ASN A 80 -9.51 -7.20 17.62
C ASN A 80 -9.89 -7.68 16.20
N PRO A 81 -10.64 -8.79 16.04
CA PRO A 81 -11.06 -9.27 14.72
C PRO A 81 -11.93 -8.28 13.94
N ASP A 82 -12.63 -7.36 14.61
CA ASP A 82 -13.47 -6.35 13.95
C ASP A 82 -12.70 -5.48 12.95
N VAL A 83 -11.39 -5.32 13.15
CA VAL A 83 -10.53 -4.55 12.25
C VAL A 83 -10.41 -5.22 10.86
N LEU A 84 -10.58 -6.55 10.79
CA LEU A 84 -10.65 -7.29 9.51
C LEU A 84 -12.05 -7.27 8.88
N LEU A 85 -13.07 -6.89 9.65
CA LEU A 85 -14.47 -6.85 9.21
C LEU A 85 -14.92 -5.46 8.77
N GLN A 86 -14.00 -4.49 8.74
CA GLN A 86 -14.28 -3.13 8.26
C GLN A 86 -14.66 -3.16 6.77
N GLY A 87 -15.70 -2.40 6.41
CA GLY A 87 -16.11 -2.26 5.01
C GLY A 87 -15.05 -1.55 4.17
N HIS A 88 -14.97 -1.93 2.88
CA HIS A 88 -14.18 -1.21 1.89
C HIS A 88 -14.80 0.14 1.56
N SER A 89 -14.00 1.11 1.11
CA SER A 89 -14.56 2.38 0.65
C SER A 89 -15.34 2.18 -0.65
N ALA A 90 -16.54 2.77 -0.71
CA ALA A 90 -17.42 2.66 -1.87
C ALA A 90 -16.77 3.18 -3.16
N GLU A 91 -15.92 4.21 -3.06
CA GLU A 91 -15.16 4.75 -4.18
C GLU A 91 -14.16 3.75 -4.76
N LEU A 92 -13.47 2.98 -3.92
CA LEU A 92 -12.51 1.98 -4.40
C LEU A 92 -13.22 0.77 -5.01
N LEU A 93 -14.34 0.34 -4.42
CA LEU A 93 -15.18 -0.72 -5.00
C LEU A 93 -15.71 -0.32 -6.38
N ALA A 94 -16.18 0.92 -6.54
CA ALA A 94 -16.64 1.42 -7.82
C ALA A 94 -15.53 1.49 -8.87
N GLU A 95 -14.29 1.81 -8.47
CA GLU A 95 -13.15 1.78 -9.38
C GLU A 95 -12.76 0.34 -9.76
N ASP A 96 -12.81 -0.62 -8.82
CA ASP A 96 -12.59 -2.04 -9.12
C ASP A 96 -13.62 -2.57 -10.15
N ASP A 97 -14.90 -2.24 -9.99
CA ASP A 97 -15.96 -2.61 -10.95
C ASP A 97 -15.69 -2.01 -12.35
N LYS A 98 -15.25 -0.75 -12.39
CA LYS A 98 -14.88 -0.07 -13.63
C LYS A 98 -13.66 -0.72 -14.29
N LEU A 99 -12.64 -1.07 -13.52
CA LEU A 99 -11.44 -1.76 -14.02
C LEU A 99 -11.81 -3.13 -14.59
N GLU A 100 -12.69 -3.89 -13.94
CA GLU A 100 -13.16 -5.19 -14.44
C GLU A 100 -13.91 -5.04 -15.78
N LYS A 101 -14.71 -3.98 -15.94
CA LYS A 101 -15.36 -3.67 -17.22
C LYS A 101 -14.33 -3.39 -18.31
N ILE A 102 -13.33 -2.56 -18.04
CA ILE A 102 -12.25 -2.22 -18.98
C ILE A 102 -11.45 -3.47 -19.36
N GLU A 103 -11.18 -4.36 -18.40
CA GLU A 103 -10.50 -5.64 -18.64
C GLU A 103 -11.29 -6.51 -19.63
N LYS A 104 -12.60 -6.65 -19.42
CA LYS A 104 -13.51 -7.41 -20.29
C LYS A 104 -13.53 -6.84 -21.72
N GLU A 105 -13.59 -5.53 -21.87
CA GLU A 105 -13.56 -4.85 -23.17
C GLU A 105 -12.22 -5.04 -23.88
N THR A 106 -11.12 -4.83 -23.16
CA THR A 106 -9.75 -5.01 -23.67
C THR A 106 -9.50 -6.46 -24.12
N ARG A 107 -9.95 -7.43 -23.33
CA ARG A 107 -9.84 -8.86 -23.66
C ARG A 107 -10.61 -9.21 -24.94
N LYS A 108 -11.86 -8.75 -25.08
CA LYS A 108 -12.65 -8.95 -26.31
C LYS A 108 -11.96 -8.37 -27.53
N TRP A 109 -11.51 -7.11 -27.44
CA TRP A 109 -10.78 -6.47 -28.53
C TRP A 109 -9.52 -7.24 -28.93
N TRP A 110 -8.74 -7.70 -27.95
CA TRP A 110 -7.54 -8.51 -28.19
C TRP A 110 -7.84 -9.84 -28.88
N GLU A 111 -8.90 -10.53 -28.48
CA GLU A 111 -9.32 -11.79 -29.09
C GLU A 111 -9.71 -11.63 -30.56
N GLU A 112 -10.42 -10.55 -30.91
CA GLU A 112 -10.81 -10.26 -32.30
C GLU A 112 -9.60 -9.90 -33.17
N MET A 113 -8.67 -9.09 -32.65
CA MET A 113 -7.39 -8.81 -33.33
C MET A 113 -6.58 -10.09 -33.59
N ARG A 114 -6.53 -11.01 -32.62
CA ARG A 114 -5.82 -12.29 -32.76
C ARG A 114 -6.46 -13.22 -33.79
N LYS A 115 -7.79 -13.16 -33.96
CA LYS A 115 -8.50 -13.93 -35.01
C LYS A 115 -8.23 -13.36 -36.40
N GLY A 116 -8.16 -12.03 -36.54
CA GLY A 116 -7.83 -11.37 -37.80
C GLY A 116 -6.43 -11.70 -38.34
N HIS A 117 -5.43 -11.84 -37.45
CA HIS A 117 -4.05 -12.19 -37.83
C HIS A 117 -3.83 -13.65 -38.26
N ARG A 118 -4.81 -14.56 -38.09
CA ARG A 118 -4.69 -15.98 -38.48
C ARG A 118 -5.11 -16.28 -39.93
N ILE A 119 -5.58 -15.28 -40.68
CA ILE A 119 -6.07 -15.48 -42.06
C ILE A 119 -4.98 -15.19 -43.12
N ASP A 120 -3.88 -14.51 -42.76
CA ASP A 120 -2.83 -14.10 -43.71
C ASP A 120 -1.57 -14.99 -43.69
N ALA A 121 -1.60 -16.11 -42.97
CA ALA A 121 -0.53 -17.11 -42.98
C ALA A 121 -0.99 -18.38 -43.72
N VAL A 122 -1.01 -18.29 -45.05
CA VAL A 122 -1.04 -19.44 -45.98
C VAL A 122 0.36 -19.62 -46.54
#